data_AF-A0A926YHH0-F1
#
_entry.id   AF-A0A926YHH0-F1
#
_cell.length_a   1.000
_cell.length_b   1.000
_cell.length_c   1.000
_cell.angle_alpha   90.00
_cell.angle_beta   90.00
_cell.angle_gamma   90.00
#
_symmetry.space_group_name_H-M   'P 1'
#
loop_
_entity.id
_entity.type
_entity.pdbx_description
1 polymer ?
#
loop_
_entity_poly.entity_id
_entity_poly.type
_entity_poly.pdbx_seq_one_letter_code
_entity_poly.pdbx_strand_id
1 'polypeptide(L)' 'GILERVVYPSVPPHVEYRLTDFGLRFMPILDSIEELQRELEADRKKQDL' A
#
# COMPACT_ATOMS: atom_id res chain seq x y z
N GLY A 1 -11.70 -6.62 -6.80
CA GLY A 1 -12.18 -5.80 -5.66
C GLY A 1 -11.22 -4.66 -5.45
N ILE A 2 -10.12 -4.91 -4.75
CA ILE A 2 -8.99 -3.98 -4.58
C ILE A 2 -7.93 -4.17 -5.66
N LEU A 3 -7.67 -5.43 -6.05
CA LEU A 3 -6.77 -5.78 -7.14
C LEU A 3 -7.56 -6.27 -8.36
N GLU A 4 -7.06 -5.91 -9.53
CA GLU A 4 -7.38 -6.53 -10.81
C GLU A 4 -6.20 -7.39 -11.28
N ARG A 5 -6.52 -8.49 -11.96
CA ARG A 5 -5.54 -9.42 -12.52
C ARG A 5 -5.58 -9.32 -14.03
N VAL A 6 -4.44 -8.98 -14.63
CA VAL A 6 -4.30 -8.85 -16.09
C VAL A 6 -3.40 -9.97 -16.61
N VAL A 7 -3.90 -10.75 -17.56
CA VAL A 7 -3.13 -11.82 -18.21
C VAL A 7 -2.59 -11.29 -19.52
N TYR A 8 -1.26 -11.39 -19.70
CA TYR A 8 -0.59 -11.04 -20.93
C TYR A 8 -0.17 -12.32 -21.66
N PRO A 9 -0.86 -12.69 -22.76
CA PRO A 9 -0.49 -13.84 -23.58
C PRO A 9 0.69 -13.49 -24.49
N SER A 10 1.82 -13.13 -23.90
CA SER A 10 3.12 -12.92 -24.57
C SER A 10 3.98 -14.18 -24.49
N VAL A 11 5.17 -14.16 -25.11
CA VAL A 11 6.23 -15.14 -24.85
C VAL A 11 7.39 -14.43 -24.15
N PRO A 12 7.70 -14.77 -22.88
CA PRO A 12 6.99 -15.70 -22.01
C PRO A 12 5.61 -15.15 -21.55
N PRO A 13 4.63 -16.02 -21.27
CA PRO A 13 3.34 -15.59 -20.74
C PRO A 13 3.53 -15.12 -19.29
N HIS A 14 2.86 -14.03 -18.93
CA HIS A 14 2.93 -13.50 -17.56
C HIS A 14 1.61 -12.88 -17.13
N VAL A 15 1.53 -12.56 -15.84
CA VAL A 15 0.37 -11.96 -15.19
C VAL A 15 0.85 -10.76 -14.39
N GLU A 16 0.11 -9.68 -14.48
CA GLU A 16 0.30 -8.50 -13.64
C GLU A 16 -0.91 -8.30 -12.73
N TYR A 17 -0.65 -7.72 -11.56
CA TYR A 17 -1.69 -7.27 -10.65
C TYR A 17 -1.61 -5.76 -10.54
N ARG A 18 -2.77 -5.11 -10.62
CA ARG A 18 -2.89 -3.65 -10.51
C ARG A 18 -3.98 -3.33 -9.49
N LEU A 19 -3.87 -2.15 -8.87
CA LEU A 19 -4.94 -1.64 -8.03
C LEU A 19 -6.12 -1.25 -8.92
N THR A 20 -7.31 -1.64 -8.51
CA THR A 20 -8.56 -1.10 -9.08
C THR A 20 -8.77 0.34 -8.61
N ASP A 21 -9.69 1.06 -9.24
CA ASP A 21 -10.13 2.37 -8.75
C ASP A 21 -10.61 2.32 -7.29
N PHE A 22 -11.30 1.23 -6.92
CA PHE A 22 -11.69 0.99 -5.53
C PHE A 22 -10.46 0.79 -4.63
N GLY A 23 -9.47 0.01 -5.07
CA GLY A 23 -8.24 -0.22 -4.34
C GLY A 23 -7.39 1.04 -4.16
N LEU A 24 -7.33 1.92 -5.16
CA LEU A 24 -6.64 3.20 -5.07
C LEU A 24 -7.21 4.11 -3.98
N ARG A 25 -8.52 4.03 -3.71
CA ARG A 25 -9.16 4.77 -2.61
C ARG A 25 -8.69 4.33 -1.22
N PHE A 26 -8.01 3.19 -1.09
CA PHE A 26 -7.42 2.74 0.17
C PHE A 26 -6.03 3.32 0.43
N MET A 27 -5.34 3.87 -0.60
CA MET A 27 -4.00 4.43 -0.44
C MET A 27 -3.92 5.48 0.69
N PRO A 28 -4.84 6.47 0.77
CA PRO A 28 -4.80 7.46 1.86
C PRO A 28 -4.98 6.85 3.26
N ILE A 29 -5.65 5.71 3.37
CA ILE A 29 -5.82 5.00 4.65
C ILE A 29 -4.48 4.39 5.08
N LEU A 30 -3.76 3.77 4.14
CA LEU A 30 -2.43 3.23 4.39
C LEU A 30 -1.45 4.34 4.76
N ASP A 31 -1.49 5.47 4.05
CA ASP A 31 -0.67 6.65 4.36
C ASP A 31 -0.95 7.17 5.78
N SER A 32 -2.22 7.19 6.19
CA SER A 32 -2.62 7.62 7.54
C SER A 32 -2.11 6.67 8.63
N ILE A 33 -2.07 5.36 8.35
CA ILE A 33 -1.52 4.37 9.28
C ILE A 33 -0.01 4.55 9.41
N GLU A 34 0.69 4.78 8.29
CA GLU A 34 2.13 5.04 8.29
C GLU A 34 2.46 6.32 9.08
N GLU A 35 1.66 7.37 8.91
CA GLU A 35 1.85 8.62 9.64
C GLU A 35 1.69 8.42 11.15
N LEU A 36 0.61 7.74 11.56
CA LEU A 36 0.40 7.41 12.97
C LEU A 36 1.57 6.61 13.54
N GLN A 37 2.12 5.66 12.77
CA GLN A 37 3.29 4.90 13.23
C GLN A 37 4.52 5.81 13.41
N ARG A 38 4.77 6.75 12.50
CA ARG A 38 5.86 7.72 12.64
C ARG A 38 5.71 8.59 13.89
N GLU A 39 4.49 9.06 14.18
CA GLU A 39 4.20 9.83 15.39
C GLU A 39 4.52 9.03 16.66
N LEU A 40 4.08 7.77 16.72
CA LEU A 40 4.34 6.87 17.85
C LEU A 40 5.84 6.61 18.05
N GLU A 41 6.59 6.41 16.96
CA GLU A 41 8.04 6.22 17.01
C GLU A 41 8.78 7.48 17.49
N ALA A 42 8.33 8.66 17.05
CA ALA A 42 8.89 9.93 17.48
C ALA A 42 8.64 10.19 18.97
N ASP A 43 7.43 9.90 19.46
CA ASP A 43 7.08 10.09 20.86
C ASP A 43 7.82 9.11 21.78
N ARG A 44 8.00 7.85 21.35
CA ARG A 44 8.83 6.88 22.06
C ARG A 44 10.28 7.37 22.20
N LYS A 45 10.88 7.90 21.14
CA LYS A 45 12.26 8.44 21.20
C LYS A 45 12.41 9.60 22.18
N LYS A 46 11.38 10.44 22.36
CA LYS A 46 11.40 11.56 23.32
C LYS A 46 11.35 11.08 24.78
N GLN A 47 10.79 9.91 25.05
CA GLN A 47 10.68 9.36 26.42
C GLN A 47 11.97 8.67 26.88
N ASP A 48 12.80 8.24 25.92
CA ASP A 48 14.08 7.57 26.16
C ASP A 48 15.27 8.57 26.30
N LEU A 49 15.01 9.88 26.22
CA LEU A 49 15.97 11.01 26.32
C LEU A 49 15.75 11.80 27.61
#